data_AF-A0A319CSN2-F1
#
_entry.id   AF-A0A319CSN2-F1
#
_cell.length_a   1.000
_cell.length_b   1.000
_cell.length_c   1.000
_cell.angle_alpha   90.00
_cell.angle_beta   90.00
_cell.angle_gamma   90.00
#
_symmetry.space_group_name_H-M   'P 1'
#
loop_
_entity.id
_entity.type
_entity.pdbx_description
1 polymer ?
#
loop_
_entity_poly.entity_id
_entity_poly.type
_entity_poly.pdbx_seq_one_letter_code
_entity_poly.pdbx_strand_id
1 'polypeptide(L)'
;MQPRVSSEVQCSHLDVFDAQLYHEVRGQGPLFLIIAGGNGTAAFFASFASLLSSHFQVVTYDRRGFWRSPIRDATNLDASRLLRANVADAAALIQHLSPSAPSIVFGSSWAANIAMNLLRTHPQLVRKVIVHEPVLGNLFTPKMLQGFSEDIDRIIAAFRQRGVPAANAILTAITSSKRDRELFVGSPVFKQLMSIPPSNQDWYFGVEMVEWRQFTTFEPEGLLDHRGKLLLMRGVEESPDLTAQPICVLSDRLNLPVVDMPGGHLGYITHQQEFIDSVGRLLSHHERARL
;
A
#
# COMPACT_ATOMS: atom_id res chain seq x y z
N MET A 1 18.70 15.54 -26.89
CA MET A 1 17.31 15.08 -27.08
C MET A 1 16.85 14.47 -25.76
N GLN A 2 15.91 15.08 -25.05
CA GLN A 2 15.25 14.40 -23.94
C GLN A 2 14.40 13.26 -24.51
N PRO A 3 14.49 12.03 -23.99
CA PRO A 3 13.63 10.95 -24.45
C PRO A 3 12.18 11.32 -24.11
N ARG A 4 11.30 11.31 -25.11
CA ARG A 4 9.85 11.39 -24.90
C ARG A 4 9.44 10.16 -24.10
N VAL A 5 9.19 10.34 -22.80
CA VAL A 5 8.46 9.35 -22.00
C VAL A 5 7.09 9.23 -22.67
N SER A 6 6.76 8.04 -23.15
CA SER A 6 5.41 7.74 -23.62
C SER A 6 4.44 8.06 -22.48
N SER A 7 3.52 8.99 -22.72
CA SER A 7 2.45 9.36 -21.78
C SER A 7 1.31 8.34 -21.73
N GLU A 8 1.42 7.24 -22.47
CA GLU A 8 0.36 6.27 -22.62
C GLU A 8 0.43 5.23 -21.50
N VAL A 9 -0.65 5.13 -20.72
CA VAL A 9 -0.82 4.13 -19.67
C VAL A 9 -1.27 2.82 -20.33
N GLN A 10 -0.50 1.75 -20.14
CA GLN A 10 -0.90 0.43 -20.62
C GLN A 10 -1.75 -0.27 -19.57
N CYS A 11 -2.98 -0.58 -19.91
CA CYS A 11 -3.92 -1.27 -19.02
C CYS A 11 -4.13 -2.70 -19.50
N SER A 12 -4.05 -3.67 -18.59
CA SER A 12 -4.29 -5.08 -18.88
C SER A 12 -4.85 -5.79 -17.65
N HIS A 13 -5.32 -7.01 -17.87
CA HIS A 13 -5.71 -7.94 -16.82
C HIS A 13 -4.72 -9.09 -16.74
N LEU A 14 -4.49 -9.58 -15.51
CA LEU A 14 -3.74 -10.79 -15.23
C LEU A 14 -4.64 -11.80 -14.51
N ASP A 15 -4.79 -12.99 -15.08
CA ASP A 15 -5.45 -14.09 -14.40
C ASP A 15 -4.55 -14.65 -13.29
N VAL A 16 -5.11 -14.77 -12.09
CA VAL A 16 -4.46 -15.38 -10.93
C VAL A 16 -5.35 -16.48 -10.37
N PHE A 17 -4.87 -17.21 -9.35
CA PHE A 17 -5.73 -18.16 -8.65
C PHE A 17 -6.95 -17.43 -8.11
N ASP A 18 -8.15 -17.93 -8.44
CA ASP A 18 -9.50 -17.47 -8.05
C ASP A 18 -9.87 -16.00 -8.32
N ALA A 19 -9.04 -15.21 -9.01
CA ALA A 19 -9.34 -13.82 -9.33
C ALA A 19 -8.76 -13.39 -10.69
N GLN A 20 -9.13 -12.20 -11.12
CA GLN A 20 -8.49 -11.50 -12.24
C GLN A 20 -8.08 -10.12 -11.75
N LEU A 21 -6.85 -9.69 -12.04
CA LEU A 21 -6.29 -8.44 -11.57
C LEU A 21 -6.17 -7.43 -12.70
N TYR A 22 -6.87 -6.32 -12.63
CA TYR A 22 -6.61 -5.16 -13.46
C TYR A 22 -5.35 -4.43 -12.99
N HIS A 23 -4.42 -4.18 -13.90
CA HIS A 23 -3.20 -3.42 -13.63
C HIS A 23 -2.90 -2.39 -14.72
N GLU A 24 -2.17 -1.36 -14.32
CA GLU A 24 -1.73 -0.25 -15.16
C GLU A 24 -0.20 -0.16 -15.11
N VAL A 25 0.43 -0.04 -16.26
CA VAL A 25 1.88 0.09 -16.42
C VAL A 25 2.20 1.45 -17.01
N ARG A 26 3.16 2.16 -16.40
CA ARG A 26 3.68 3.45 -16.85
C ARG A 26 5.19 3.41 -16.90
N GLY A 27 5.79 4.02 -17.93
CA GLY A 27 7.23 4.15 -18.03
C GLY A 27 7.95 2.85 -18.38
N GLN A 28 9.28 2.88 -18.25
CA GLN A 28 10.20 1.76 -18.53
C GLN A 28 11.32 1.75 -17.49
N GLY A 29 12.04 0.63 -17.38
CA GLY A 29 13.13 0.45 -16.42
C GLY A 29 12.82 -0.63 -15.38
N PRO A 30 13.50 -0.64 -14.22
CA PRO A 30 13.23 -1.58 -13.14
C PRO A 30 11.78 -1.47 -12.67
N LEU A 31 11.20 -2.63 -12.36
CA LEU A 31 9.83 -2.72 -11.90
C LEU A 31 9.68 -2.03 -10.54
N PHE A 32 8.74 -1.10 -10.45
CA PHE A 32 8.31 -0.47 -9.20
C PHE A 32 6.82 -0.80 -8.99
N LEU A 33 6.53 -1.77 -8.13
CA LEU A 33 5.16 -2.17 -7.81
C LEU A 33 4.62 -1.32 -6.65
N ILE A 34 3.46 -0.71 -6.84
CA ILE A 34 2.72 -0.01 -5.80
C ILE A 34 1.52 -0.87 -5.40
N ILE A 35 1.47 -1.28 -4.13
CA ILE A 35 0.34 -2.03 -3.58
C ILE A 35 -0.66 -1.03 -3.00
N ALA A 36 -1.91 -1.07 -3.49
CA ALA A 36 -2.96 -0.19 -2.99
C ALA A 36 -3.39 -0.56 -1.56
N GLY A 37 -3.58 0.45 -0.69
CA GLY A 37 -4.04 0.28 0.69
C GLY A 37 -5.55 -0.02 0.80
N GLY A 38 -6.22 0.53 1.81
CA GLY A 38 -7.66 0.31 2.05
C GLY A 38 -8.61 0.91 0.99
N ASN A 39 -8.09 1.73 0.07
CA ASN A 39 -8.84 2.16 -1.13
C ASN A 39 -8.87 1.08 -2.22
N GLY A 40 -7.89 0.17 -2.19
CA GLY A 40 -7.72 -1.01 -3.05
C GLY A 40 -7.63 -0.77 -4.55
N THR A 41 -7.48 0.47 -5.03
CA THR A 41 -7.48 0.79 -6.46
C THR A 41 -6.20 1.48 -6.93
N ALA A 42 -5.78 1.13 -8.16
CA ALA A 42 -4.71 1.80 -8.89
C ALA A 42 -4.95 3.31 -9.06
N ALA A 43 -6.22 3.73 -9.18
CA ALA A 43 -6.57 5.13 -9.43
C ALA A 43 -6.05 6.08 -8.34
N PHE A 44 -5.95 5.59 -7.10
CA PHE A 44 -5.43 6.37 -5.96
C PHE A 44 -3.96 6.77 -6.13
N PHE A 45 -3.21 6.02 -6.95
CA PHE A 45 -1.77 6.20 -7.16
C PHE A 45 -1.43 6.71 -8.57
N ALA A 46 -2.42 7.09 -9.39
CA ALA A 46 -2.20 7.43 -10.80
C ALA A 46 -1.21 8.60 -10.99
N SER A 47 -1.35 9.66 -10.19
CA SER A 47 -0.42 10.79 -10.22
C SER A 47 0.97 10.39 -9.71
N PHE A 48 1.03 9.63 -8.60
CA PHE A 48 2.28 9.18 -7.98
C PHE A 48 3.07 8.28 -8.93
N ALA A 49 2.38 7.35 -9.59
CA ALA A 49 2.97 6.48 -10.59
C ALA A 49 3.46 7.24 -11.82
N SER A 50 2.73 8.27 -12.27
CA SER A 50 3.16 9.11 -13.39
C SER A 50 4.48 9.83 -13.10
N LEU A 51 4.65 10.38 -11.88
CA LEU A 51 5.90 11.05 -11.50
C LEU A 51 7.10 10.10 -11.39
N LEU A 52 6.89 8.84 -10.99
CA LEU A 52 7.95 7.83 -10.93
C LEU A 52 8.28 7.21 -12.30
N SER A 53 7.38 7.33 -13.29
CA SER A 53 7.50 6.63 -14.58
C SER A 53 8.66 7.12 -15.46
N SER A 54 9.28 8.25 -15.15
CA SER A 54 10.51 8.71 -15.82
C SER A 54 11.74 7.86 -15.50
N HIS A 55 11.69 7.08 -14.41
CA HIS A 55 12.84 6.30 -13.92
C HIS A 55 12.54 4.80 -13.76
N PHE A 56 11.26 4.42 -13.73
CA PHE A 56 10.82 3.06 -13.42
C PHE A 56 9.72 2.60 -14.37
N GLN A 57 9.61 1.28 -14.54
CA GLN A 57 8.37 0.65 -14.99
C GLN A 57 7.44 0.56 -13.77
N VAL A 58 6.56 1.54 -13.62
CA VAL A 58 5.68 1.64 -12.45
C VAL A 58 4.40 0.87 -12.69
N VAL A 59 4.07 -0.02 -11.76
CA VAL A 59 2.88 -0.86 -11.80
C VAL A 59 1.97 -0.52 -10.63
N THR A 60 0.74 -0.16 -10.96
CA THR A 60 -0.37 -0.02 -10.01
C THR A 60 -1.46 -1.00 -10.40
N TYR A 61 -2.19 -1.54 -9.44
CA TYR A 61 -3.27 -2.50 -9.73
C TYR A 61 -4.43 -2.33 -8.75
N ASP A 62 -5.62 -2.71 -9.21
CA ASP A 62 -6.74 -2.90 -8.30
C ASP A 62 -6.54 -4.24 -7.60
N ARG A 63 -6.56 -4.28 -6.27
CA ARG A 63 -6.38 -5.54 -5.52
C ARG A 63 -7.59 -6.45 -5.75
N ARG A 64 -7.40 -7.76 -5.56
CA ARG A 64 -8.51 -8.73 -5.62
C ARG A 64 -9.72 -8.26 -4.82
N GLY A 65 -10.90 -8.29 -5.43
CA GLY A 65 -12.16 -7.88 -4.83
C GLY A 65 -12.49 -6.39 -5.00
N PHE A 66 -11.55 -5.58 -5.49
CA PHE A 66 -11.78 -4.16 -5.74
C PHE A 66 -12.07 -3.88 -7.21
N TRP A 67 -13.04 -3.00 -7.44
CA TRP A 67 -13.41 -2.41 -8.74
C TRP A 67 -13.22 -3.29 -9.97
N ARG A 68 -12.09 -3.19 -10.68
CA ARG A 68 -11.83 -3.89 -11.96
C ARG A 68 -11.16 -5.25 -11.80
N SER A 69 -10.97 -5.71 -10.57
CA SER A 69 -10.30 -6.96 -10.19
C SER A 69 -11.24 -7.94 -9.47
N PRO A 70 -12.21 -8.55 -10.18
CA PRO A 70 -13.21 -9.41 -9.56
C PRO A 70 -12.59 -10.71 -9.01
N ILE A 71 -13.14 -11.15 -7.87
CA ILE A 71 -12.90 -12.50 -7.32
C ILE A 71 -13.94 -13.44 -7.94
N ARG A 72 -13.47 -14.59 -8.44
CA ARG A 72 -14.29 -15.66 -9.04
C ARG A 72 -14.91 -16.56 -7.97
N ASP A 73 -14.18 -16.81 -6.88
CA ASP A 73 -14.64 -17.58 -5.73
C ASP A 73 -14.21 -16.91 -4.43
N ALA A 74 -15.19 -16.38 -3.68
CA ALA A 74 -14.96 -15.72 -2.40
C ALA A 74 -15.26 -16.64 -1.20
N THR A 75 -15.51 -17.94 -1.43
CA THR A 75 -15.85 -18.86 -0.34
C THR A 75 -14.65 -19.11 0.57
N ASN A 76 -14.89 -19.11 1.89
CA ASN A 76 -13.89 -19.43 2.92
C ASN A 76 -12.63 -18.53 2.89
N LEU A 77 -12.76 -17.25 2.58
CA LEU A 77 -11.67 -16.26 2.69
C LEU A 77 -11.54 -15.76 4.13
N ASP A 78 -10.86 -16.54 4.98
CA ASP A 78 -10.40 -16.01 6.28
C ASP A 78 -9.28 -14.97 6.08
N ALA A 79 -9.01 -14.17 7.12
CA ALA A 79 -7.97 -13.14 7.08
C ALA A 79 -6.58 -13.64 6.65
N SER A 80 -6.20 -14.85 7.08
CA SER A 80 -4.91 -15.43 6.77
C SER A 80 -4.82 -15.83 5.28
N ARG A 81 -5.89 -16.42 4.75
CA ARG A 81 -6.04 -16.75 3.32
C ARG A 81 -6.05 -15.48 2.48
N LEU A 82 -6.79 -14.46 2.90
CA LEU A 82 -6.85 -13.19 2.17
C LEU A 82 -5.47 -12.52 2.10
N LEU A 83 -4.68 -12.54 3.19
CA LEU A 83 -3.31 -12.00 3.16
C LEU A 83 -2.44 -12.79 2.19
N ARG A 84 -2.44 -14.12 2.31
CA ARG A 84 -1.66 -14.99 1.42
C ARG A 84 -2.02 -14.77 -0.05
N ALA A 85 -3.30 -14.58 -0.33
CA ALA A 85 -3.78 -14.38 -1.69
C ALA A 85 -3.37 -13.01 -2.25
N ASN A 86 -3.45 -11.92 -1.46
CA ASN A 86 -2.91 -10.61 -1.86
C ASN A 86 -1.37 -10.65 -2.05
N VAL A 87 -0.64 -11.44 -1.26
CA VAL A 87 0.81 -11.64 -1.45
C VAL A 87 1.10 -12.41 -2.74
N ALA A 88 0.33 -13.46 -3.01
CA ALA A 88 0.44 -14.25 -4.24
C ALA A 88 0.13 -13.41 -5.49
N ASP A 89 -0.86 -12.51 -5.41
CA ASP A 89 -1.17 -11.55 -6.48
C ASP A 89 0.00 -10.63 -6.80
N ALA A 90 0.59 -10.02 -5.76
CA ALA A 90 1.75 -9.16 -5.92
C ALA A 90 2.94 -9.91 -6.53
N ALA A 91 3.18 -11.15 -6.09
CA ALA A 91 4.22 -12.00 -6.65
C ALA A 91 3.94 -12.35 -8.13
N ALA A 92 2.69 -12.70 -8.47
CA ALA A 92 2.29 -13.02 -9.84
C ALA A 92 2.46 -11.83 -10.79
N LEU A 93 2.08 -10.62 -10.35
CA LEU A 93 2.31 -9.39 -11.12
C LEU A 93 3.80 -9.13 -11.36
N ILE A 94 4.65 -9.32 -10.35
CA ILE A 94 6.10 -9.15 -10.50
C ILE A 94 6.66 -10.17 -11.49
N GLN A 95 6.29 -11.45 -11.35
CA GLN A 95 6.74 -12.51 -12.24
C GLN A 95 6.27 -12.30 -13.68
N HIS A 96 5.04 -11.82 -13.87
CA HIS A 96 4.48 -11.54 -15.19
C HIS A 96 5.21 -10.38 -15.89
N LEU A 97 5.48 -9.29 -15.16
CA LEU A 97 5.98 -8.05 -15.75
C LEU A 97 7.52 -7.92 -15.70
N SER A 98 8.18 -8.64 -14.78
CA SER A 98 9.63 -8.63 -14.62
C SER A 98 10.17 -10.03 -14.26
N PRO A 99 10.03 -11.02 -15.16
CA PRO A 99 10.38 -12.42 -14.86
C PRO A 99 11.86 -12.65 -14.53
N SER A 100 12.74 -11.75 -14.98
CA SER A 100 14.19 -11.91 -14.89
C SER A 100 14.87 -10.95 -13.90
N ALA A 101 14.11 -10.10 -13.20
CA ALA A 101 14.68 -9.10 -12.32
C ALA A 101 13.81 -8.84 -11.07
N PRO A 102 14.43 -8.63 -9.90
CA PRO A 102 13.68 -8.29 -8.69
C PRO A 102 13.16 -6.85 -8.75
N SER A 103 12.02 -6.61 -8.10
CA SER A 103 11.31 -5.33 -8.10
C SER A 103 11.56 -4.48 -6.85
N ILE A 104 11.22 -3.20 -6.95
CA ILE A 104 10.99 -2.33 -5.80
C ILE A 104 9.49 -2.37 -5.50
N VAL A 105 9.13 -2.51 -4.23
CA VAL A 105 7.73 -2.60 -3.81
C VAL A 105 7.44 -1.49 -2.80
N PHE A 106 6.41 -0.68 -3.06
CA PHE A 106 5.92 0.32 -2.13
C PHE A 106 4.60 -0.15 -1.51
N GLY A 107 4.52 -0.11 -0.18
CA GLY A 107 3.30 -0.36 0.57
C GLY A 107 3.15 0.67 1.69
N SER A 108 1.97 1.28 1.77
CA SER A 108 1.61 2.18 2.87
C SER A 108 0.37 1.69 3.59
N SER A 109 0.24 2.04 4.88
CA SER A 109 -0.88 1.62 5.70
C SER A 109 -1.00 0.08 5.69
N TRP A 110 -2.17 -0.45 5.42
CA TRP A 110 -2.39 -1.89 5.34
C TRP A 110 -1.56 -2.59 4.23
N ALA A 111 -1.29 -1.91 3.10
CA ALA A 111 -0.52 -2.48 2.00
C ALA A 111 0.94 -2.80 2.36
N ALA A 112 1.49 -2.15 3.39
CA ALA A 112 2.81 -2.47 3.92
C ALA A 112 2.86 -3.90 4.48
N ASN A 113 1.77 -4.40 5.06
CA ASN A 113 1.69 -5.77 5.54
C ASN A 113 1.86 -6.75 4.38
N ILE A 114 1.14 -6.53 3.26
CA ILE A 114 1.31 -7.35 2.04
C ILE A 114 2.76 -7.28 1.55
N ALA A 115 3.32 -6.08 1.41
CA ALA A 115 4.67 -5.89 0.87
C ALA A 115 5.75 -6.58 1.73
N MET A 116 5.65 -6.50 3.05
CA MET A 116 6.56 -7.20 3.96
C MET A 116 6.39 -8.73 3.92
N ASN A 117 5.16 -9.23 3.83
CA ASN A 117 4.93 -10.67 3.68
C ASN A 117 5.42 -11.19 2.31
N LEU A 118 5.35 -10.38 1.26
CA LEU A 118 5.96 -10.66 -0.04
C LEU A 118 7.49 -10.79 0.10
N LEU A 119 8.16 -9.87 0.79
CA LEU A 119 9.61 -9.99 1.05
C LEU A 119 9.94 -11.25 1.85
N ARG A 120 9.13 -11.59 2.87
CA ARG A 120 9.34 -12.78 3.69
C ARG A 120 9.22 -14.08 2.90
N THR A 121 8.26 -14.15 1.97
CA THR A 121 7.89 -15.40 1.28
C THR A 121 8.50 -15.54 -0.12
N HIS A 122 8.82 -14.42 -0.75
CA HIS A 122 9.38 -14.34 -2.11
C HIS A 122 10.58 -13.37 -2.17
N PRO A 123 11.60 -13.53 -1.30
CA PRO A 123 12.72 -12.59 -1.22
C PRO A 123 13.48 -12.44 -2.55
N GLN A 124 13.47 -13.46 -3.42
CA GLN A 124 14.07 -13.43 -4.76
C GLN A 124 13.38 -12.47 -5.73
N LEU A 125 12.08 -12.21 -5.54
CA LEU A 125 11.32 -11.27 -6.40
C LEU A 125 11.53 -9.81 -5.98
N VAL A 126 12.16 -9.57 -4.84
CA VAL A 126 12.20 -8.25 -4.21
C VAL A 126 13.63 -7.77 -4.04
N ARG A 127 13.89 -6.57 -4.57
CA ARG A 127 15.12 -5.81 -4.38
C ARG A 127 15.01 -4.92 -3.15
N LYS A 128 13.90 -4.20 -3.03
CA LYS A 128 13.62 -3.29 -1.92
C LYS A 128 12.12 -3.25 -1.63
N VAL A 129 11.75 -3.21 -0.36
CA VAL A 129 10.40 -2.86 0.11
C VAL A 129 10.46 -1.55 0.85
N ILE A 130 9.67 -0.59 0.38
CA ILE A 130 9.45 0.69 1.02
C ILE A 130 8.17 0.56 1.86
N VAL A 131 8.34 0.66 3.18
CA VAL A 131 7.27 0.56 4.17
C VAL A 131 6.95 1.95 4.69
N HIS A 132 5.80 2.50 4.34
CA HIS A 132 5.37 3.83 4.78
C HIS A 132 4.18 3.74 5.74
N GLU A 133 4.42 4.00 7.02
CA GLU A 133 3.39 4.07 8.06
C GLU A 133 2.39 2.90 8.08
N PRO A 134 2.85 1.69 8.44
CA PRO A 134 2.02 0.51 8.40
C PRO A 134 1.00 0.48 9.54
N VAL A 135 -0.16 -0.14 9.31
CA VAL A 135 -1.15 -0.45 10.36
C VAL A 135 -1.03 -1.93 10.70
N LEU A 136 -0.41 -2.24 11.85
CA LEU A 136 -0.08 -3.61 12.27
C LEU A 136 -0.54 -3.83 13.72
N GLY A 137 -1.75 -4.37 13.88
CA GLY A 137 -2.42 -4.51 15.16
C GLY A 137 -1.58 -5.19 16.25
N ASN A 138 -0.74 -6.13 15.85
CA ASN A 138 0.10 -6.91 16.74
C ASN A 138 1.39 -6.20 17.20
N LEU A 139 1.70 -5.05 16.61
CA LEU A 139 2.80 -4.18 17.06
C LEU A 139 2.30 -3.05 17.97
N PHE A 140 0.98 -2.91 18.14
CA PHE A 140 0.38 -1.94 19.02
C PHE A 140 0.61 -2.26 20.49
N THR A 141 0.65 -1.22 21.32
CA THR A 141 0.49 -1.39 22.77
C THR A 141 -0.89 -1.97 23.09
N PRO A 142 -1.10 -2.63 24.24
CA PRO A 142 -2.40 -3.17 24.61
C PRO A 142 -3.54 -2.13 24.54
N LYS A 143 -3.27 -0.89 24.97
CA LYS A 143 -4.23 0.22 24.90
C LYS A 143 -4.60 0.60 23.46
N MET A 144 -3.60 0.69 22.59
CA MET A 144 -3.82 0.99 21.17
C MET A 144 -4.57 -0.14 20.47
N LEU A 145 -4.25 -1.40 20.76
CA LEU A 145 -4.95 -2.55 20.20
C LEU A 145 -6.42 -2.58 20.62
N GLN A 146 -6.71 -2.29 21.89
CA GLN A 146 -8.08 -2.16 22.38
C GLN A 146 -8.84 -1.06 21.62
N GLY A 147 -8.28 0.16 21.58
CA GLY A 147 -8.91 1.29 20.87
C GLY A 147 -9.12 1.00 19.39
N PHE A 148 -8.12 0.40 18.73
CA PHE A 148 -8.24 -0.01 17.33
C PHE A 148 -9.34 -1.05 17.12
N SER A 149 -9.49 -2.02 18.02
CA SER A 149 -10.55 -3.03 17.94
C SER A 149 -11.95 -2.40 18.06
N GLU A 150 -12.11 -1.45 18.99
CA GLU A 150 -13.34 -0.67 19.14
C GLU A 150 -13.62 0.20 17.91
N ASP A 151 -12.59 0.80 17.33
CA ASP A 151 -12.68 1.57 16.10
C ASP A 151 -13.11 0.72 14.90
N ILE A 152 -12.54 -0.47 14.73
CA ILE A 152 -12.95 -1.41 13.68
C ILE A 152 -14.42 -1.79 13.83
N ASP A 153 -14.89 -2.06 15.05
CA ASP A 153 -16.30 -2.35 15.32
C ASP A 153 -17.19 -1.15 14.95
N ARG A 154 -16.76 0.08 15.29
CA ARG A 154 -17.46 1.32 14.88
C ARG A 154 -17.51 1.51 13.38
N ILE A 155 -16.41 1.24 12.67
CA ILE A 155 -16.30 1.38 11.21
C ILE A 155 -17.23 0.38 10.53
N ILE A 156 -17.20 -0.90 10.94
CA ILE A 156 -18.07 -1.95 10.38
C ILE A 156 -19.54 -1.62 10.64
N ALA A 157 -19.89 -1.16 11.86
CA ALA A 157 -21.25 -0.74 12.18
C ALA A 157 -21.70 0.45 11.34
N ALA A 158 -20.83 1.46 11.16
CA ALA A 158 -21.12 2.62 10.32
C ALA A 158 -21.31 2.24 8.85
N PHE A 159 -20.51 1.32 8.32
CA PHE A 159 -20.68 0.78 6.97
C PHE A 159 -22.04 0.10 6.82
N ARG A 160 -22.40 -0.82 7.73
CA ARG A 160 -23.68 -1.55 7.67
C ARG A 160 -24.91 -0.64 7.77
N GLN A 161 -24.82 0.45 8.52
CA GLN A 161 -25.95 1.35 8.76
C GLN A 161 -26.05 2.50 7.75
N ARG A 162 -24.90 3.03 7.30
CA ARG A 162 -24.81 4.32 6.58
C ARG A 162 -23.88 4.27 5.36
N GLY A 163 -23.34 3.11 5.03
CA GLY A 163 -22.50 2.89 3.85
C GLY A 163 -21.07 3.42 3.97
N VAL A 164 -20.35 3.31 2.84
CA VAL A 164 -18.93 3.65 2.69
C VAL A 164 -18.54 5.04 3.22
N PRO A 165 -19.29 6.13 2.96
CA PRO A 165 -18.88 7.47 3.42
C PRO A 165 -18.76 7.57 4.94
N ALA A 166 -19.69 6.95 5.68
CA ALA A 166 -19.67 6.98 7.14
C ALA A 166 -18.52 6.15 7.72
N ALA A 167 -18.22 5.00 7.11
CA ALA A 167 -17.11 4.14 7.49
C ALA A 167 -15.75 4.81 7.23
N ASN A 168 -15.58 5.40 6.05
CA ASN A 168 -14.38 6.16 5.68
C ASN A 168 -14.13 7.37 6.58
N ALA A 169 -15.18 8.09 6.99
CA ALA A 169 -15.04 9.24 7.88
C ALA A 169 -14.38 8.83 9.21
N ILE A 170 -14.72 7.66 9.75
CA ILE A 170 -14.10 7.12 10.97
C ILE A 170 -12.69 6.62 10.68
N LEU A 171 -12.51 5.80 9.63
CA LEU A 171 -11.21 5.23 9.27
C LEU A 171 -10.15 6.33 9.05
N THR A 172 -10.46 7.33 8.22
CA THR A 172 -9.52 8.43 7.92
C THR A 172 -9.29 9.34 9.13
N ALA A 173 -10.23 9.39 10.08
CA ALA A 173 -10.05 10.13 11.33
C ALA A 173 -8.98 9.51 12.23
N ILE A 174 -8.86 8.18 12.24
CA ILE A 174 -7.91 7.45 13.08
C ILE A 174 -6.57 7.17 12.39
N THR A 175 -6.53 7.13 11.05
CA THR A 175 -5.29 6.86 10.28
C THR A 175 -4.57 8.11 9.81
N SER A 176 -5.17 9.30 9.88
CA SER A 176 -4.54 10.52 9.34
C SER A 176 -4.79 11.72 10.24
N SER A 177 -3.97 12.76 10.12
CA SER A 177 -4.19 14.02 10.83
C SER A 177 -5.35 14.82 10.22
N LYS A 178 -5.85 15.82 10.95
CA LYS A 178 -6.83 16.77 10.39
C LYS A 178 -6.26 17.51 9.18
N ARG A 179 -4.99 17.93 9.28
CA ARG A 179 -4.25 18.60 8.21
C ARG A 179 -4.11 17.72 6.97
N ASP A 180 -3.73 16.44 7.13
CA ASP A 180 -3.64 15.48 6.03
C ASP A 180 -4.98 15.35 5.29
N ARG A 181 -6.09 15.24 6.04
CA ARG A 181 -7.43 15.12 5.44
C ARG A 181 -7.82 16.39 4.67
N GLU A 182 -7.53 17.58 5.20
CA GLU A 182 -7.83 18.85 4.54
C GLU A 182 -7.03 19.00 3.23
N LEU A 183 -5.73 18.69 3.26
CA LEU A 183 -4.89 18.69 2.06
C LEU A 183 -5.34 17.64 1.04
N PHE A 184 -5.72 16.46 1.51
CA PHE A 184 -6.22 15.38 0.65
C PHE A 184 -7.49 15.79 -0.10
N VAL A 185 -8.48 16.39 0.58
CA VAL A 185 -9.72 16.87 -0.07
C VAL A 185 -9.43 17.91 -1.17
N GLY A 186 -8.38 18.73 -1.00
CA GLY A 186 -7.93 19.68 -2.02
C GLY A 186 -7.16 19.06 -3.20
N SER A 187 -6.76 17.79 -3.10
CA SER A 187 -5.85 17.16 -4.06
C SER A 187 -6.54 16.73 -5.38
N PRO A 188 -5.79 16.64 -6.49
CA PRO A 188 -6.28 16.02 -7.73
C PRO A 188 -6.70 14.56 -7.54
N VAL A 189 -6.03 13.82 -6.64
CA VAL A 189 -6.35 12.42 -6.32
C VAL A 189 -7.76 12.31 -5.76
N PHE A 190 -8.15 13.18 -4.83
CA PHE A 190 -9.51 13.17 -4.28
C PHE A 190 -10.57 13.37 -5.37
N LYS A 191 -10.36 14.31 -6.30
CA LYS A 191 -11.28 14.52 -7.43
C LYS A 191 -11.42 13.28 -8.31
N GLN A 192 -10.31 12.56 -8.54
CA GLN A 192 -10.33 11.30 -9.29
C GLN A 192 -11.07 10.20 -8.53
N LEU A 193 -10.94 10.11 -7.21
CA LEU A 193 -11.68 9.11 -6.43
C LEU A 193 -13.18 9.39 -6.40
N MET A 194 -13.58 10.67 -6.43
CA MET A 194 -14.99 11.04 -6.50
C MET A 194 -15.67 10.63 -7.82
N SER A 195 -14.92 10.26 -8.86
CA SER A 195 -15.48 9.71 -10.10
C SER A 195 -15.58 8.18 -10.13
N ILE A 196 -15.09 7.49 -9.10
CA ILE A 196 -15.14 6.03 -8.97
C ILE A 196 -16.49 5.63 -8.34
N PRO A 197 -17.08 4.47 -8.71
CA PRO A 197 -18.28 3.98 -8.05
C PRO A 197 -18.13 3.93 -6.52
N PRO A 198 -19.12 4.44 -5.75
CA PRO A 198 -19.09 4.37 -4.29
C PRO A 198 -18.91 2.94 -3.74
N SER A 199 -19.37 1.94 -4.49
CA SER A 199 -19.25 0.52 -4.15
C SER A 199 -17.83 -0.03 -4.22
N ASN A 200 -16.85 0.72 -4.73
CA ASN A 200 -15.44 0.27 -4.79
C ASN A 200 -14.91 -0.23 -3.45
N GLN A 201 -15.37 0.36 -2.33
CA GLN A 201 -14.91 -0.01 -0.99
C GLN A 201 -15.91 -0.91 -0.24
N ASP A 202 -16.98 -1.39 -0.88
CA ASP A 202 -17.90 -2.34 -0.25
C ASP A 202 -17.19 -3.63 0.14
N TRP A 203 -16.30 -4.12 -0.73
CA TRP A 203 -15.43 -5.27 -0.43
C TRP A 203 -14.54 -5.01 0.78
N TYR A 204 -13.95 -3.81 0.86
CA TYR A 204 -13.06 -3.46 1.96
C TYR A 204 -13.77 -3.49 3.31
N PHE A 205 -14.89 -2.78 3.44
CA PHE A 205 -15.61 -2.68 4.71
C PHE A 205 -16.48 -3.89 5.02
N GLY A 206 -16.99 -4.57 4.00
CA GLY A 206 -17.89 -5.72 4.13
C GLY A 206 -17.16 -7.04 4.37
N VAL A 207 -15.94 -7.18 3.86
CA VAL A 207 -15.17 -8.44 3.94
C VAL A 207 -13.81 -8.19 4.56
N GLU A 208 -12.95 -7.43 3.88
CA GLU A 208 -11.53 -7.35 4.23
C GLU A 208 -11.30 -6.84 5.66
N MET A 209 -11.98 -5.76 6.06
CA MET A 209 -11.88 -5.19 7.41
C MET A 209 -12.50 -6.09 8.50
N VAL A 210 -13.53 -6.88 8.15
CA VAL A 210 -14.14 -7.86 9.07
C VAL A 210 -13.13 -8.98 9.37
N GLU A 211 -12.45 -9.45 8.34
CA GLU A 211 -11.42 -10.47 8.46
C GLU A 211 -10.19 -9.93 9.22
N TRP A 212 -9.72 -8.72 8.89
CA TRP A 212 -8.57 -8.12 9.57
C TRP A 212 -8.78 -7.88 11.07
N ARG A 213 -10.03 -7.76 11.54
CA ARG A 213 -10.34 -7.72 12.98
C ARG A 213 -9.68 -8.87 13.75
N GLN A 214 -9.52 -10.02 13.10
CA GLN A 214 -8.99 -11.24 13.71
C GLN A 214 -7.48 -11.44 13.44
N PHE A 215 -6.89 -10.61 12.59
CA PHE A 215 -5.52 -10.83 12.12
C PHE A 215 -4.52 -10.09 12.99
N THR A 216 -3.86 -10.84 13.87
CA THR A 216 -2.82 -10.33 14.77
C THR A 216 -1.46 -10.98 14.53
N THR A 217 -1.24 -11.61 13.38
CA THR A 217 -0.05 -12.45 13.16
C THR A 217 0.86 -11.85 12.10
N PHE A 218 1.68 -10.87 12.49
CA PHE A 218 2.86 -10.47 11.73
C PHE A 218 4.08 -10.46 12.64
N GLU A 219 4.97 -11.42 12.51
CA GLU A 219 6.22 -11.45 13.30
C GLU A 219 7.34 -10.78 12.48
N PRO A 220 7.81 -9.57 12.86
CA PRO A 220 8.87 -8.89 12.13
C PRO A 220 10.15 -9.72 12.06
N GLU A 221 10.41 -10.57 13.05
CA GLU A 221 11.62 -11.36 13.19
C GLU A 221 11.85 -12.30 11.99
N GLY A 222 10.79 -12.71 11.28
CA GLY A 222 10.89 -13.44 10.02
C GLY A 222 11.50 -12.64 8.86
N LEU A 223 11.80 -11.35 9.04
CA LEU A 223 12.47 -10.50 8.06
C LEU A 223 13.94 -10.23 8.38
N LEU A 224 14.49 -10.76 9.48
CA LEU A 224 15.87 -10.47 9.90
C LEU A 224 16.90 -10.79 8.81
N ASP A 225 16.76 -11.92 8.12
CA ASP A 225 17.65 -12.33 7.02
C ASP A 225 17.53 -11.45 5.77
N HIS A 226 16.47 -10.64 5.68
CA HIS A 226 16.15 -9.80 4.53
C HIS A 226 16.05 -8.31 4.88
N ARG A 227 16.39 -7.92 6.11
CA ARG A 227 16.21 -6.54 6.61
C ARG A 227 16.95 -5.48 5.78
N GLY A 228 18.05 -5.83 5.13
CA GLY A 228 18.77 -4.92 4.19
C GLY A 228 17.97 -4.54 2.94
N LYS A 229 16.86 -5.25 2.68
CA LYS A 229 15.90 -4.94 1.61
C LYS A 229 14.74 -4.08 2.11
N LEU A 230 14.67 -3.73 3.39
CA LEU A 230 13.61 -2.85 3.93
C LEU A 230 14.08 -1.40 3.95
N LEU A 231 13.15 -0.49 3.66
CA LEU A 231 13.28 0.93 3.88
C LEU A 231 12.07 1.39 4.68
N LEU A 232 12.28 1.70 5.96
CA LEU A 232 11.23 2.13 6.88
C LEU A 232 11.06 3.64 6.76
N MET A 233 9.82 4.08 6.52
CA MET A 233 9.49 5.48 6.31
C MET A 233 8.32 5.92 7.19
N ARG A 234 8.40 7.15 7.67
CA ARG A 234 7.37 7.79 8.50
C ARG A 234 7.21 9.25 8.09
N GLY A 235 5.97 9.73 8.03
CA GLY A 235 5.69 11.15 7.86
C GLY A 235 6.16 11.98 9.06
N VAL A 236 6.59 13.21 8.82
CA VAL A 236 6.98 14.15 9.88
C VAL A 236 5.85 15.08 10.31
N GLU A 237 4.76 15.16 9.54
CA GLU A 237 3.63 16.05 9.83
C GLU A 237 2.46 15.30 10.48
N GLU A 238 2.41 15.33 11.82
CA GLU A 238 1.24 14.94 12.62
C GLU A 238 0.70 13.51 12.37
N SER A 239 1.56 12.55 12.05
CA SER A 239 1.14 11.15 11.87
C SER A 239 0.54 10.56 13.14
N PRO A 240 -0.70 10.03 13.11
CA PRO A 240 -1.31 9.42 14.28
C PRO A 240 -0.50 8.24 14.83
N ASP A 241 -0.57 8.02 16.14
CA ASP A 241 0.13 6.89 16.79
C ASP A 241 -0.18 5.55 16.11
N LEU A 242 -1.41 5.37 15.61
CA LEU A 242 -1.85 4.16 14.91
C LEU A 242 -0.98 3.81 13.70
N THR A 243 -0.44 4.81 13.01
CA THR A 243 0.35 4.65 11.77
C THR A 243 1.83 4.93 11.98
N ALA A 244 2.17 5.75 12.98
CA ALA A 244 3.54 6.07 13.35
C ALA A 244 4.18 5.02 14.28
N GLN A 245 3.48 4.53 15.32
CA GLN A 245 4.09 3.65 16.32
C GLN A 245 4.59 2.31 15.75
N PRO A 246 3.88 1.64 14.81
CA PRO A 246 4.37 0.41 14.22
C PRO A 246 5.72 0.55 13.53
N ILE A 247 6.02 1.71 12.92
CA ILE A 247 7.32 1.93 12.27
C ILE A 247 8.45 1.98 13.29
N CYS A 248 8.20 2.55 14.48
CA CYS A 248 9.17 2.62 15.57
C CYS A 248 9.44 1.21 16.12
N VAL A 249 8.40 0.41 16.33
CA VAL A 249 8.56 -0.99 16.78
C VAL A 249 9.30 -1.83 15.74
N LEU A 250 9.02 -1.64 14.44
CA LEU A 250 9.77 -2.30 13.36
C LEU A 250 11.24 -1.89 13.37
N SER A 251 11.53 -0.61 13.52
CA SER A 251 12.89 -0.07 13.63
C SER A 251 13.67 -0.75 14.75
N ASP A 252 13.09 -0.80 15.95
CA ASP A 252 13.73 -1.39 17.12
C ASP A 252 13.95 -2.90 16.95
N ARG A 253 12.94 -3.64 16.50
CA ARG A 253 13.00 -5.10 16.37
C ARG A 253 13.91 -5.56 15.22
N LEU A 254 13.98 -4.80 14.14
CA LEU A 254 14.80 -5.15 12.97
C LEU A 254 16.19 -4.49 13.01
N ASN A 255 16.41 -3.56 13.94
CA ASN A 255 17.59 -2.70 14.01
C ASN A 255 17.82 -1.97 12.68
N LEU A 256 16.81 -1.22 12.23
CA LEU A 256 16.81 -0.45 10.99
C LEU A 256 16.50 1.02 11.26
N PRO A 257 17.15 1.96 10.56
CA PRO A 257 16.78 3.37 10.67
C PRO A 257 15.38 3.63 10.10
N VAL A 258 14.67 4.58 10.70
CA VAL A 258 13.47 5.18 10.12
C VAL A 258 13.88 6.42 9.34
N VAL A 259 13.40 6.54 8.12
CA VAL A 259 13.57 7.73 7.29
C VAL A 259 12.33 8.61 7.42
N ASP A 260 12.58 9.86 7.81
CA ASP A 260 11.58 10.90 7.87
C ASP A 260 11.19 11.36 6.45
N MET A 261 9.89 11.41 6.19
CA MET A 261 9.30 11.74 4.88
C MET A 261 8.38 12.96 4.98
N PRO A 262 8.25 13.75 3.90
CA PRO A 262 7.33 14.88 3.84
C PRO A 262 5.86 14.47 4.07
N GLY A 263 5.10 15.32 4.76
CA GLY A 263 3.69 15.08 5.11
C GLY A 263 3.49 14.08 6.25
N GLY A 264 2.25 13.65 6.44
CA GLY A 264 1.88 12.60 7.40
C GLY A 264 1.57 11.26 6.72
N HIS A 265 0.50 10.60 7.15
CA HIS A 265 0.07 9.31 6.61
C HIS A 265 -0.22 9.34 5.11
N LEU A 266 -0.66 10.50 4.61
CA LEU A 266 -0.96 10.72 3.19
C LEU A 266 0.13 11.54 2.48
N GLY A 267 1.36 11.61 3.03
CA GLY A 267 2.47 12.40 2.47
C GLY A 267 2.78 12.10 1.00
N TYR A 268 2.64 10.86 0.57
CA TYR A 268 2.79 10.44 -0.83
C TYR A 268 1.68 10.97 -1.77
N ILE A 269 0.68 11.67 -1.24
CA ILE A 269 -0.37 12.38 -1.99
C ILE A 269 -0.25 13.89 -1.76
N THR A 270 -0.13 14.31 -0.50
CA THR A 270 -0.20 15.72 -0.10
C THR A 270 1.10 16.47 -0.40
N HIS A 271 2.24 15.76 -0.42
CA HIS A 271 3.59 16.29 -0.66
C HIS A 271 4.30 15.50 -1.77
N GLN A 272 3.54 15.14 -2.81
CA GLN A 272 3.90 14.11 -3.78
C GLN A 272 5.30 14.27 -4.41
N GLN A 273 5.66 15.49 -4.84
CA GLN A 273 6.97 15.75 -5.46
C GLN A 273 8.12 15.58 -4.46
N GLU A 274 8.01 16.20 -3.28
CA GLU A 274 9.04 16.12 -2.24
C GLU A 274 9.22 14.69 -1.72
N PHE A 275 8.10 13.95 -1.61
CA PHE A 275 8.11 12.54 -1.24
C PHE A 275 8.88 11.71 -2.27
N ILE A 276 8.61 11.90 -3.56
CA ILE A 276 9.29 11.19 -4.65
C ILE A 276 10.77 11.56 -4.72
N ASP A 277 11.11 12.84 -4.56
CA ASP A 277 12.51 13.26 -4.56
C ASP A 277 13.29 12.61 -3.41
N SER A 278 12.66 12.48 -2.24
CA SER A 278 13.21 11.76 -1.09
C SER A 278 13.38 10.26 -1.38
N VAL A 279 12.37 9.59 -1.94
CA VAL A 279 12.47 8.18 -2.38
C VAL A 279 13.60 8.02 -3.40
N GLY A 280 13.67 8.90 -4.39
CA GLY A 280 14.72 8.88 -5.40
C GLY A 280 16.11 8.95 -4.78
N ARG A 281 16.37 9.91 -3.88
CA ARG A 281 17.65 10.06 -3.16
C ARG A 281 18.05 8.78 -2.42
N LEU A 282 17.10 8.14 -1.73
CA LEU A 282 17.33 6.91 -0.97
C LEU A 282 17.64 5.71 -1.88
N LEU A 283 17.16 5.73 -3.12
CA LEU A 283 17.42 4.72 -4.14
C LEU A 283 18.68 5.02 -5.02
N SER A 284 19.65 5.83 -4.59
CA SER A 284 20.96 6.05 -5.31
C SER A 284 22.18 5.68 -4.46
N HIS A 285 23.34 5.22 -4.96
CA HIS A 285 24.06 5.40 -6.25
C HIS A 285 24.15 4.14 -7.16
N HIS A 286 23.88 2.94 -6.65
CA HIS A 286 24.00 1.68 -7.44
C HIS A 286 22.71 1.27 -8.17
N GLU A 287 21.54 1.70 -7.70
CA GLU A 287 20.25 1.33 -8.30
C GLU A 287 19.89 2.23 -9.48
N ARG A 288 20.45 3.45 -9.56
CA ARG A 288 20.28 4.37 -10.69
C ARG A 288 21.27 4.17 -11.84
N ALA A 289 22.42 3.56 -11.60
CA ALA A 289 23.51 3.44 -12.59
C ALA A 289 23.44 2.16 -13.47
N ARG A 290 22.46 1.29 -13.20
CA ARG A 290 22.02 0.22 -14.12
C ARG A 290 20.64 0.53 -14.73
N LEU A 291 20.20 1.79 -14.63
CA LEU A 291 19.14 2.41 -15.43
C LEU A 291 19.75 2.96 -16.73
#